data_AF-A0A6A4STN2-F1
#
_entry.id   AF-A0A6A4STN2-F1
#
_cell.length_a   1.000
_cell.length_b   1.000
_cell.length_c   1.000
_cell.angle_alpha   90.00
_cell.angle_beta   90.00
_cell.angle_gamma   90.00
#
_symmetry.space_group_name_H-M   'P 1'
#
loop_
_entity.id
_entity.type
_entity.pdbx_description
1 polymer ?
#
loop_
_entity_poly.entity_id
_entity_poly.type
_entity_poly.pdbx_seq_one_letter_code
_entity_poly.pdbx_strand_id
1 'polypeptide(L)'
;MYHLSRNGARFQMFAPNQQQMHVVDHVRKQQASGENRNMMVESARFSHGQGMMQMQDLSKLDVNSFDAVIFPGGQGIIKNLSSFAKDGKDCKLHNDVERVLKEFHRSSKPIGLASMAPVLACRVLPGIELAQPSPPGYLNILYR
;
A
#
# COMPACT_ATOMS: atom_id res chain seq x y z
N MET A 1 -6.33 -8.51 -7.34
CA MET A 1 -6.67 -9.86 -6.84
C MET A 1 -7.28 -10.75 -7.91
N TYR A 2 -8.40 -10.36 -8.53
CA TYR A 2 -9.02 -11.13 -9.62
C TYR A 2 -8.01 -11.58 -10.71
N HIS A 3 -7.21 -10.66 -11.25
CA HIS A 3 -6.20 -10.98 -12.25
C HIS A 3 -5.10 -11.93 -11.76
N LEU A 4 -4.74 -11.88 -10.47
CA LEU A 4 -3.73 -12.80 -9.91
C LEU A 4 -4.29 -14.22 -9.89
N SER A 5 -5.49 -14.40 -9.32
CA SER A 5 -6.15 -15.70 -9.26
C SER A 5 -6.45 -16.28 -10.63
N ARG A 6 -6.92 -15.45 -11.58
CA ARG A 6 -7.20 -15.88 -12.95
C ARG A 6 -5.95 -16.41 -13.66
N ASN A 7 -4.77 -15.90 -13.32
CA ASN A 7 -3.49 -16.33 -13.87
C ASN A 7 -2.79 -17.39 -12.98
N GLY A 8 -3.50 -18.00 -12.02
CA GLY A 8 -2.97 -19.06 -11.17
C GLY A 8 -1.96 -18.61 -10.10
N ALA A 9 -1.78 -17.30 -9.92
CA ALA A 9 -0.88 -16.78 -8.89
C ALA A 9 -1.46 -17.02 -7.49
N ARG A 10 -0.61 -17.55 -6.60
CA ARG A 10 -0.87 -17.61 -5.16
C ARG A 10 -0.41 -16.31 -4.52
N PHE A 11 -1.18 -15.79 -3.60
CA PHE A 11 -0.83 -14.56 -2.89
C PHE A 11 -1.13 -14.69 -1.39
N GLN A 12 -0.61 -13.76 -0.60
CA GLN A 12 -0.91 -13.57 0.81
C GLN A 12 -1.16 -12.07 1.01
N MET A 13 -2.20 -11.73 1.78
CA MET A 13 -2.53 -10.35 2.09
C MET A 13 -1.90 -9.94 3.42
N PHE A 14 -1.34 -8.72 3.44
CA PHE A 14 -0.71 -8.13 4.60
C PHE A 14 -1.23 -6.71 4.84
N ALA A 15 -1.31 -6.31 6.10
CA ALA A 15 -1.61 -4.95 6.50
C ALA A 15 -0.93 -4.63 7.84
N PRO A 16 -0.50 -3.39 8.10
CA PRO A 16 0.01 -3.01 9.41
C PRO A 16 -1.08 -3.17 10.47
N ASN A 17 -0.75 -3.78 11.61
CA ASN A 17 -1.66 -3.90 12.74
C ASN A 17 -1.64 -2.61 13.59
N GLN A 18 -2.17 -1.52 13.05
CA GLN A 18 -2.24 -0.22 13.71
C GLN A 18 -3.56 0.49 13.41
N GLN A 19 -3.88 1.51 14.21
CA GLN A 19 -5.06 2.35 13.97
C GLN A 19 -4.90 3.16 12.67
N GLN A 20 -6.01 3.35 11.96
CA GLN A 20 -6.07 4.31 10.87
C GLN A 20 -5.88 5.74 11.39
N MET A 21 -5.28 6.61 10.59
CA MET A 21 -5.17 8.03 10.90
C MET A 21 -6.55 8.68 11.05
N HIS A 22 -7.45 8.42 10.08
CA HIS A 22 -8.82 8.90 10.09
C HIS A 22 -9.76 7.83 9.54
N VAL A 23 -10.91 7.65 10.21
CA VAL A 23 -12.06 6.93 9.64
C VAL A 23 -12.88 7.92 8.82
N VAL A 24 -13.27 7.53 7.62
CA VAL A 24 -14.02 8.39 6.69
C VAL A 24 -15.41 7.81 6.45
N ASP A 25 -16.44 8.60 6.69
CA ASP A 25 -17.77 8.33 6.16
C ASP A 25 -17.76 8.69 4.67
N HIS A 26 -17.70 7.67 3.82
CA HIS A 26 -17.67 7.84 2.38
C HIS A 26 -19.01 8.27 1.77
N VAL A 27 -20.14 8.11 2.48
CA VAL A 27 -21.44 8.63 2.04
C VAL A 27 -21.47 10.15 2.20
N ARG A 28 -21.04 10.64 3.36
CA ARG A 28 -20.97 12.07 3.66
C ARG A 28 -19.68 12.74 3.16
N LYS A 29 -18.69 11.96 2.72
CA LYS A 29 -17.36 12.39 2.28
C LYS A 29 -16.60 13.21 3.34
N GLN A 30 -16.83 12.88 4.61
CA GLN A 30 -16.23 13.58 5.75
C GLN A 30 -15.60 12.60 6.73
N GLN A 31 -14.73 13.11 7.59
CA GLN A 31 -14.19 12.30 8.69
C GLN A 31 -15.31 11.91 9.67
N ALA A 32 -15.33 10.65 10.08
CA ALA A 32 -16.23 10.15 11.11
C ALA A 32 -15.64 10.45 12.50
N SER A 33 -16.11 11.52 13.14
CA SER A 33 -15.63 11.92 14.46
C SER A 33 -15.93 10.86 15.52
N GLY A 34 -14.92 10.51 16.33
CA GLY A 34 -15.06 9.56 17.44
C GLY A 34 -14.94 8.08 17.05
N GLU A 35 -14.81 7.76 15.76
CA GLU A 35 -14.55 6.38 15.32
C GLU A 35 -13.05 6.09 15.23
N ASN A 36 -12.65 4.92 15.74
CA ASN A 36 -11.31 4.36 15.58
C ASN A 36 -11.41 2.96 14.96
N ARG A 37 -10.61 2.71 13.92
CA ARG A 37 -10.58 1.42 13.22
C ARG A 37 -9.15 0.98 12.98
N ASN A 38 -8.90 -0.31 13.16
CA ASN A 38 -7.61 -0.92 12.92
C ASN A 38 -7.44 -1.28 11.44
N MET A 39 -6.32 -0.90 10.84
CA MET A 39 -6.02 -1.15 9.42
C MET A 39 -6.07 -2.62 9.04
N MET A 40 -5.49 -3.51 9.85
CA MET A 40 -5.44 -4.94 9.56
C MET A 40 -6.84 -5.56 9.64
N VAL A 41 -7.62 -5.21 10.66
CA VAL A 41 -9.01 -5.67 10.83
C VAL A 41 -9.88 -5.23 9.65
N GLU A 42 -9.81 -3.95 9.27
CA GLU A 42 -10.60 -3.44 8.14
C GLU A 42 -10.14 -4.03 6.80
N SER A 43 -8.82 -4.24 6.63
CA SER A 43 -8.27 -4.84 5.41
C SER A 43 -8.69 -6.31 5.26
N ALA A 44 -8.90 -7.04 6.37
CA ALA A 44 -9.33 -8.44 6.34
C ALA A 44 -10.72 -8.65 5.71
N ARG A 45 -11.53 -7.58 5.59
CA ARG A 45 -12.79 -7.59 4.84
C ARG A 45 -12.58 -7.92 3.36
N PHE A 46 -11.40 -7.63 2.80
CA PHE A 46 -11.05 -7.98 1.41
C PHE A 46 -10.51 -9.41 1.23
N SER A 47 -10.22 -10.12 2.32
CA SER A 47 -9.61 -11.46 2.29
C SER A 47 -10.63 -12.61 2.27
N HIS A 48 -11.91 -12.32 2.49
CA HIS A 48 -12.96 -13.33 2.74
C HIS A 48 -13.40 -14.17 1.52
N GLY A 49 -12.97 -13.84 0.30
CA GLY A 49 -13.44 -14.51 -0.92
C GLY A 49 -12.74 -15.81 -1.31
N GLN A 50 -11.69 -16.25 -0.60
CA GLN A 50 -10.85 -17.39 -1.02
C GLN A 50 -10.68 -18.49 0.03
N GLY A 51 -11.58 -18.59 1.01
CA GLY A 51 -11.77 -19.78 1.86
C GLY A 51 -10.63 -20.19 2.80
N MET A 52 -9.40 -19.68 2.63
CA MET A 52 -8.22 -20.13 3.38
C MET A 52 -7.17 -19.03 3.62
N MET A 53 -7.39 -17.80 3.14
CA MET A 53 -6.39 -16.74 3.26
C MET A 53 -6.73 -15.79 4.39
N GLN A 54 -5.96 -15.87 5.48
CA GLN A 54 -6.06 -14.96 6.60
C GLN A 54 -5.21 -13.72 6.34
N MET A 55 -5.72 -12.53 6.66
CA MET A 55 -4.90 -11.32 6.71
C MET A 55 -3.75 -11.50 7.70
N GLN A 56 -2.52 -11.14 7.30
CA GLN A 56 -1.35 -11.19 8.18
C GLN A 56 -0.84 -9.78 8.50
N ASP A 57 -0.15 -9.67 9.64
CA ASP A 57 0.54 -8.45 10.01
C ASP A 57 1.71 -8.22 9.03
N LEU A 58 1.83 -7.01 8.48
CA LEU A 58 2.89 -6.65 7.54
C LEU A 58 4.31 -6.85 8.12
N SER A 59 4.46 -6.71 9.44
CA SER A 59 5.73 -6.98 10.13
C SER A 59 6.22 -8.42 9.96
N LYS A 60 5.32 -9.37 9.67
CA LYS A 60 5.63 -10.79 9.46
C LYS A 60 6.01 -11.14 8.02
N LEU A 61 5.94 -10.18 7.09
CA LEU A 61 6.30 -10.42 5.71
C LEU A 61 7.81 -10.68 5.61
N ASP A 62 8.16 -11.91 5.22
CA ASP A 62 9.49 -12.29 4.77
C ASP A 62 9.57 -12.24 3.23
N VAL A 63 10.43 -11.37 2.71
CA VAL A 63 10.63 -11.16 1.27
C VAL A 63 11.03 -12.45 0.54
N ASN A 64 11.68 -13.40 1.21
CA ASN A 64 12.14 -14.64 0.57
C ASN A 64 11.00 -15.59 0.23
N SER A 65 9.88 -15.46 0.93
CA SER A 65 8.69 -16.29 0.77
C SER A 65 7.80 -15.90 -0.42
N PHE A 66 8.14 -14.82 -1.14
CA PHE A 66 7.32 -14.27 -2.23
C PHE A 66 8.14 -13.87 -3.45
N ASP A 67 7.56 -13.99 -4.64
CA ASP A 67 8.21 -13.60 -5.90
C ASP A 67 8.05 -12.11 -6.23
N ALA A 68 6.97 -11.48 -5.74
CA ALA A 68 6.65 -10.08 -6.00
C ALA A 68 5.79 -9.48 -4.88
N VAL A 69 5.73 -8.14 -4.83
CA VAL A 69 4.83 -7.40 -3.93
C VAL A 69 3.96 -6.44 -4.71
N ILE A 70 2.71 -6.28 -4.29
CA ILE A 70 1.77 -5.33 -4.89
C ILE A 70 1.18 -4.46 -3.79
N PHE A 71 1.30 -3.15 -3.93
CA PHE A 71 0.61 -2.16 -3.10
C PHE A 71 -0.61 -1.63 -3.86
N PRO A 72 -1.84 -2.00 -3.46
CA PRO A 72 -3.04 -1.42 -4.04
C PRO A 72 -3.14 0.07 -3.72
N GLY A 73 -3.95 0.79 -4.48
CA GLY A 73 -4.16 2.23 -4.32
C GLY A 73 -5.10 2.61 -3.17
N GLY A 74 -5.53 3.87 -3.19
CA GLY A 74 -6.46 4.44 -2.20
C GLY A 74 -5.81 5.45 -1.27
N GLN A 75 -6.63 6.23 -0.56
CA GLN A 75 -6.14 7.32 0.31
C GLN A 75 -5.36 6.81 1.53
N GLY A 76 -5.54 5.55 1.93
CA GLY A 76 -4.77 4.95 3.02
C GLY A 76 -3.26 4.93 2.78
N ILE A 77 -2.81 4.96 1.52
CA ILE A 77 -1.39 5.08 1.17
C ILE A 77 -0.78 6.36 1.73
N ILE A 78 -1.43 7.50 1.47
CA ILE A 78 -0.90 8.82 1.83
C ILE A 78 -1.25 9.25 3.26
N LYS A 79 -2.18 8.55 3.91
CA LYS A 79 -2.65 8.84 5.28
C LYS A 79 -2.09 7.87 6.33
N ASN A 80 -1.95 6.59 6.00
CA ASN A 80 -1.61 5.56 6.98
C ASN A 80 -0.27 4.88 6.69
N LEU A 81 0.03 4.59 5.42
CA LEU A 81 1.30 3.95 5.03
C LEU A 81 2.43 4.97 4.83
N SER A 82 2.08 6.25 4.79
CA SER A 82 3.00 7.38 4.78
C SER A 82 2.33 8.59 5.41
N SER A 83 3.13 9.61 5.70
CA SER A 83 2.65 10.93 6.13
C SER A 83 2.43 11.91 4.99
N PHE A 84 2.35 11.44 3.72
CA PHE A 84 2.28 12.30 2.55
C PHE A 84 1.11 13.29 2.55
N ALA A 85 -0.04 12.91 3.08
CA ALA A 85 -1.19 13.81 3.19
C ALA A 85 -0.93 15.03 4.09
N LYS A 86 0.03 14.92 5.03
CA LYS A 86 0.42 15.99 5.95
C LYS A 86 1.71 16.68 5.52
N ASP A 87 2.71 15.89 5.15
CA ASP A 87 4.10 16.34 4.99
C ASP A 87 4.53 16.45 3.50
N GLY A 88 3.67 16.06 2.55
CA GLY A 88 3.95 16.14 1.12
C GLY A 88 5.24 15.42 0.72
N LYS A 89 6.11 16.12 -0.02
CA LYS A 89 7.40 15.57 -0.52
C LYS A 89 8.33 15.10 0.60
N ASP A 90 8.21 15.70 1.80
CA ASP A 90 9.07 15.41 2.95
C ASP A 90 8.51 14.29 3.83
N CYS A 91 7.50 13.57 3.32
CA CYS A 91 6.84 12.51 4.06
C CYS A 91 7.78 11.40 4.54
N LYS A 92 7.32 10.73 5.59
CA LYS A 92 7.91 9.50 6.11
C LYS A 92 6.99 8.35 5.80
N LEU A 93 7.57 7.17 5.57
CA LEU A 93 6.80 5.95 5.40
C LEU A 93 6.59 5.25 6.74
N HIS A 94 5.57 4.40 6.79
CA HIS A 94 5.48 3.39 7.83
C HIS A 94 6.70 2.45 7.75
N ASN A 95 7.32 2.15 8.89
CA ASN A 95 8.59 1.41 8.96
C ASN A 95 8.56 0.08 8.20
N ASP A 96 7.50 -0.73 8.38
CA ASP A 96 7.39 -2.00 7.66
C ASP A 96 7.18 -1.83 6.15
N VAL A 97 6.54 -0.74 5.71
CA VAL A 97 6.34 -0.48 4.28
C VAL A 97 7.68 -0.12 3.64
N GLU A 98 8.45 0.74 4.31
CA GLU A 98 9.80 1.09 3.88
C GLU A 98 10.72 -0.13 3.85
N ARG A 99 10.70 -0.96 4.90
CA ARG A 99 11.45 -2.22 4.96
C ARG A 99 11.11 -3.12 3.78
N VAL A 100 9.82 -3.42 3.58
CA VAL A 100 9.34 -4.31 2.51
C VAL A 100 9.75 -3.77 1.14
N LEU A 101 9.55 -2.49 0.85
CA LEU A 101 9.95 -1.91 -0.44
C LEU A 101 11.45 -2.05 -0.70
N LYS A 102 12.28 -1.73 0.30
CA LYS A 102 13.74 -1.86 0.20
C LYS A 102 14.18 -3.32 0.03
N GLU A 103 13.56 -4.24 0.75
CA GLU A 103 13.86 -5.67 0.67
C GLU A 103 13.50 -6.26 -0.71
N PHE A 104 12.32 -5.97 -1.25
CA PHE A 104 11.94 -6.42 -2.59
C PHE A 104 12.84 -5.82 -3.67
N HIS A 105 13.15 -4.52 -3.58
CA HIS A 105 14.03 -3.85 -4.52
C HIS A 105 15.45 -4.43 -4.49
N ARG A 106 16.03 -4.61 -3.29
CA ARG A 106 17.38 -5.20 -3.13
C ARG A 106 17.45 -6.63 -3.67
N SER A 107 16.37 -7.40 -3.51
CA SER A 107 16.25 -8.75 -4.05
C SER A 107 15.92 -8.80 -5.55
N SER A 108 15.86 -7.65 -6.24
CA SER A 108 15.48 -7.54 -7.65
C SER A 108 14.11 -8.18 -7.96
N LYS A 109 13.20 -8.17 -6.98
CA LYS A 109 11.86 -8.74 -7.11
C LYS A 109 10.87 -7.67 -7.58
N PRO A 110 9.93 -8.00 -8.48
CA PRO A 110 8.96 -7.02 -8.99
C PRO A 110 8.13 -6.35 -7.88
N ILE A 111 7.92 -5.03 -8.04
CA ILE A 111 7.08 -4.19 -7.17
C ILE A 111 5.96 -3.59 -8.03
N GLY A 112 4.72 -4.00 -7.78
CA GLY A 112 3.53 -3.43 -8.41
C GLY A 112 2.92 -2.31 -7.58
N LEU A 113 2.69 -1.15 -8.18
CA LEU A 113 2.15 0.04 -7.50
C LEU A 113 0.95 0.58 -8.29
N ALA A 114 -0.17 0.83 -7.61
CA ALA A 114 -1.38 1.35 -8.25
C ALA A 114 -1.84 2.69 -7.65
N SER A 115 -2.34 3.59 -8.51
CA SER A 115 -2.93 4.89 -8.12
C SER A 115 -1.98 5.74 -7.26
N MET A 116 -2.21 5.86 -5.95
CA MET A 116 -1.39 6.66 -5.03
C MET A 116 -0.17 5.91 -4.48
N ALA A 117 -0.12 4.57 -4.58
CA ALA A 117 0.98 3.73 -4.10
C ALA A 117 2.39 4.14 -4.60
N PRO A 118 2.58 4.70 -5.81
CA PRO A 118 3.90 5.12 -6.29
C PRO A 118 4.63 6.14 -5.41
N VAL A 119 3.89 6.95 -4.65
CA VAL A 119 4.46 7.87 -3.65
C VAL A 119 5.39 7.14 -2.68
N LEU A 120 5.05 5.90 -2.30
CA LEU A 120 5.84 5.10 -1.38
C LEU A 120 7.21 4.77 -1.97
N ALA A 121 7.25 4.27 -3.21
CA ALA A 121 8.49 3.87 -3.86
C ALA A 121 9.40 5.06 -4.16
N CYS A 122 8.85 6.18 -4.63
CA CYS A 122 9.63 7.38 -4.95
C CYS A 122 10.32 7.97 -3.72
N ARG A 123 9.75 7.75 -2.53
CA ARG A 123 10.34 8.24 -1.29
C ARG A 123 11.54 7.42 -0.82
N VAL A 124 11.63 6.13 -1.17
CA VAL A 124 12.59 5.19 -0.55
C VAL A 124 13.50 4.45 -1.52
N LEU A 125 13.14 4.37 -2.81
CA LEU A 125 13.92 3.67 -3.82
C LEU A 125 14.69 4.67 -4.70
N PRO A 126 15.97 4.41 -5.01
CA PRO A 126 16.77 5.29 -5.84
C PRO A 126 16.27 5.29 -7.29
N GLY A 127 16.40 6.43 -7.98
CA GLY A 127 16.16 6.53 -9.43
C GLY A 127 14.70 6.53 -9.86
N ILE A 128 13.74 6.63 -8.93
CA ILE A 128 12.32 6.73 -9.24
C ILE A 128 11.86 8.18 -9.05
N GLU A 129 11.31 8.77 -10.12
CA GLU A 129 10.72 10.11 -10.08
C GLU A 129 9.21 10.03 -10.35
N LEU A 130 8.40 10.77 -9.58
CA LEU A 130 7.02 11.05 -9.94
C LEU A 130 7.00 12.21 -10.92
N ALA A 131 6.54 11.97 -12.14
CA ALA A 131 6.14 13.07 -13.01
C ALA A 131 4.80 13.64 -12.50
N GLN A 132 4.70 14.98 -12.54
CA GLN A 132 3.46 15.71 -12.21
C GLN A 132 2.27 15.09 -12.97
N PRO A 133 1.10 14.97 -12.31
CA PRO A 133 -0.06 14.42 -12.98
C PRO A 133 -0.44 15.28 -14.19
N SER A 134 -0.35 14.71 -15.38
CA SER A 134 -0.94 15.33 -16.57
C SER A 134 -2.47 15.24 -16.43
N PRO A 135 -3.25 16.28 -16.79
CA PRO A 135 -4.70 16.14 -16.88
C PRO A 135 -5.03 14.94 -17.79
N PRO A 136 -5.84 13.95 -17.36
CA PRO A 136 -6.67 13.88 -16.17
C PRO A 136 -6.07 12.97 -15.07
N GLY A 137 -5.31 13.54 -14.13
CA GLY A 137 -5.08 12.94 -12.80
C GLY A 137 -4.28 11.62 -12.73
N TYR A 138 -3.57 11.23 -13.79
CA TYR A 138 -2.70 10.06 -13.74
C TYR A 138 -1.32 10.43 -13.19
N LEU A 139 -0.91 9.77 -12.12
CA LEU A 139 0.45 9.87 -11.58
C LEU A 139 1.38 9.02 -12.45
N ASN A 140 2.26 9.66 -13.22
CA ASN A 140 3.22 8.96 -14.08
C ASN A 140 4.49 8.67 -13.28
N ILE A 141 4.92 7.41 -13.24
CA ILE A 141 6.20 7.01 -12.65
C ILE A 141 7.22 6.99 -13.78
N LEU A 142 8.30 7.76 -13.65
CA LEU A 142 9.44 7.68 -14.56
C LEU A 142 10.54 6.84 -13.89
N TYR A 143 10.96 5.78 -14.58
CA TYR A 143 12.20 5.07 -14.28
C TYR A 143 13.30 5.71 -15.15
N ARG A 144 14.41 6.11 -14.53
CA ARG A 144 15.65 6.42 -15.25
C ARG A 144 16.55 5.20 -15.31
#